data_AF-A0ABD0SQN0-F1
#
_entry.id   AF-A0ABD0SQN0-F1
#
_cell.length_a   1.000
_cell.length_b   1.000
_cell.length_c   1.000
_cell.angle_alpha   90.00
_cell.angle_beta   90.00
_cell.angle_gamma   90.00
#
_symmetry.space_group_name_H-M   'P 1'
#
loop_
_entity.id
_entity.type
_entity.pdbx_description
1 polymer ?
#
loop_
_entity_poly.entity_id
_entity_poly.type
_entity_poly.pdbx_seq_one_letter_code
_entity_poly.pdbx_strand_id
1 'polypeptide(L)'
;MPAPLRREQREQIIALKRSGYKVTEIERWTGVSRKCIYFWLRRWEESGDISAHHRAVYQRATTAEQDAAIVATHEANPFKPTRETSSEYSIFAQNRENNNIFLGFPILRTETQNFFYIRCGVSMEMDRSSKMILRFLTSFFSKLNSLRERRFQSGKMCPPPPVTSKIRK
;
A
#
# COMPACT_ATOMS: atom_id res chain seq x y z
N MET A 1 17.51 -11.97 8.43
CA MET A 1 16.04 -11.81 8.49
C MET A 1 15.48 -13.03 9.20
N PRO A 2 14.71 -12.90 10.30
CA PRO A 2 14.13 -14.05 10.97
C PRO A 2 13.16 -14.77 10.03
N ALA A 3 13.19 -16.10 10.06
CA ALA A 3 12.34 -16.94 9.23
C ALA A 3 10.85 -16.71 9.55
N PRO A 4 9.95 -16.82 8.54
CA PRO A 4 8.51 -16.76 8.80
C PRO A 4 8.07 -17.92 9.71
N LEU A 5 7.01 -17.70 10.50
CA LEU A 5 6.44 -18.74 11.35
C LEU A 5 6.07 -19.99 10.56
N ARG A 6 6.36 -21.16 11.14
CA ARG A 6 5.94 -22.44 10.57
C ARG A 6 4.41 -22.51 10.53
N ARG A 7 3.88 -23.33 9.62
CA ARG A 7 2.42 -23.48 9.46
C ARG A 7 1.77 -23.99 10.76
N GLU A 8 2.37 -25.01 11.36
CA GLU A 8 1.92 -25.62 12.62
C GLU A 8 1.78 -24.60 13.75
N GLN A 9 2.75 -23.70 13.91
CA GLN A 9 2.70 -22.66 14.94
C GLN A 9 1.55 -21.68 14.72
N ARG A 10 1.22 -21.36 13.45
CA ARG A 10 0.10 -20.46 13.12
C ARG A 10 -1.24 -21.11 13.43
N GLU A 11 -1.39 -22.38 13.06
CA GLU A 11 -2.58 -23.17 13.37
C GLU A 11 -2.76 -23.31 14.89
N GLN A 12 -1.67 -23.56 15.62
CA GLN A 12 -1.69 -23.64 17.09
C GLN A 12 -2.09 -22.30 17.75
N ILE A 13 -1.57 -21.16 17.26
CA ILE A 13 -1.98 -19.83 17.74
C ILE A 13 -3.49 -19.61 17.56
N ILE A 14 -4.03 -19.97 16.40
CA ILE A 14 -5.46 -19.80 16.08
C ILE A 14 -6.32 -20.77 16.91
N ALA A 15 -5.90 -22.03 17.04
CA ALA A 15 -6.59 -23.02 17.86
C ALA A 15 -6.68 -22.57 19.33
N LEU A 16 -5.56 -22.14 19.90
CA LEU A 16 -5.52 -21.63 21.29
C LEU A 16 -6.39 -20.39 21.46
N LYS A 17 -6.38 -19.48 20.47
CA LYS A 17 -7.25 -18.29 20.51
C LYS A 17 -8.74 -18.68 20.46
N ARG A 18 -9.12 -19.65 19.62
CA ARG A 18 -10.50 -20.16 19.53
C ARG A 18 -10.97 -20.83 20.82
N SER A 19 -10.08 -21.52 21.53
CA SER A 19 -10.38 -22.09 22.85
C SER A 19 -10.44 -21.05 23.99
N GLY A 20 -10.19 -19.77 23.72
CA GLY A 20 -10.37 -18.68 24.70
C GLY A 20 -9.14 -18.34 25.53
N TYR A 21 -7.96 -18.89 25.22
CA TYR A 21 -6.72 -18.53 25.93
C TYR A 21 -6.33 -17.07 25.69
N LYS A 22 -5.71 -16.46 26.71
CA LYS A 22 -5.16 -15.10 26.62
C LYS A 22 -3.86 -15.12 25.82
N VAL A 23 -3.55 -14.02 25.15
CA VAL A 23 -2.33 -13.89 24.32
C VAL A 23 -1.04 -14.16 25.11
N THR A 24 -1.02 -13.82 26.41
CA THR A 24 0.10 -14.13 27.31
C THR A 24 0.29 -15.63 27.55
N GLU A 25 -0.78 -16.41 27.57
CA GLU A 25 -0.72 -17.87 27.71
C GLU A 25 -0.29 -18.48 26.39
N ILE A 26 -0.81 -17.98 25.26
CA ILE A 26 -0.42 -18.41 23.92
C ILE A 26 1.09 -18.24 23.71
N GLU A 27 1.67 -17.12 24.15
CA GLU A 27 3.12 -16.89 24.12
C GLU A 27 3.89 -17.97 24.90
N ARG A 28 3.42 -18.35 26.09
CA ARG A 28 4.05 -19.40 26.90
C ARG A 28 3.97 -20.78 26.25
N TRP A 29 2.83 -21.10 25.62
CA TRP A 29 2.61 -22.40 24.98
C TRP A 29 3.35 -22.56 23.65
N THR A 30 3.45 -21.48 22.86
CA THR A 30 4.01 -21.53 21.50
C THR A 30 5.46 -21.06 21.42
N GLY A 31 5.95 -20.32 22.41
CA GLY A 31 7.27 -19.67 22.40
C GLY A 31 7.36 -18.50 21.40
N VAL A 32 6.23 -18.05 20.84
CA VAL A 32 6.16 -16.98 19.84
C VAL A 32 5.96 -15.64 20.53
N SER A 33 6.70 -14.61 20.10
CA SER A 33 6.57 -13.28 20.69
C SER A 33 5.13 -12.72 20.60
N ARG A 34 4.68 -12.07 21.68
CA ARG A 34 3.38 -11.37 21.75
C ARG A 34 3.06 -10.52 20.52
N LYS A 35 4.03 -9.73 20.04
CA LYS A 35 3.83 -8.85 18.87
C LYS A 35 3.46 -9.66 17.62
N CYS A 36 4.10 -10.81 17.43
CA CYS A 36 3.82 -11.68 16.30
C CYS A 36 2.47 -12.39 16.43
N ILE A 37 2.10 -12.80 17.64
CA ILE A 37 0.77 -13.37 17.92
C ILE A 37 -0.33 -12.34 17.58
N TYR A 38 -0.22 -11.10 18.05
CA TYR A 38 -1.20 -10.05 17.71
C TYR A 38 -1.29 -9.79 16.20
N PHE A 39 -0.15 -9.76 15.52
CA PHE A 39 -0.11 -9.57 14.07
C PHE A 39 -0.83 -10.70 13.33
N TRP A 40 -0.62 -11.95 13.74
CA TRP A 40 -1.28 -13.11 13.14
C TRP A 40 -2.77 -13.17 13.44
N LEU A 41 -3.17 -12.88 14.68
CA LEU A 41 -4.59 -12.86 15.05
C LEU A 41 -5.33 -11.76 14.28
N ARG A 42 -4.76 -10.55 14.19
CA ARG A 42 -5.34 -9.46 13.42
C ARG A 42 -5.51 -9.84 11.95
N ARG A 43 -4.47 -10.41 11.33
CA ARG A 43 -4.55 -10.86 9.94
C ARG A 43 -5.63 -11.92 9.76
N TRP A 44 -5.68 -12.90 10.66
CA TRP A 44 -6.68 -13.96 10.61
C TRP A 44 -8.11 -13.44 10.78
N GLU A 45 -8.32 -12.46 11.66
CA GLU A 45 -9.61 -11.79 11.82
C GLU A 45 -10.01 -10.97 10.57
N GLU A 46 -9.04 -10.39 9.85
CA GLU A 46 -9.29 -9.59 8.64
C GLU A 46 -9.53 -10.46 7.39
N SER A 47 -8.73 -11.51 7.16
CA SER A 47 -8.77 -12.30 5.92
C SER A 47 -9.34 -13.72 6.08
N GLY A 48 -9.39 -14.26 7.30
CA GLY A 48 -9.73 -15.67 7.55
C GLY A 48 -8.66 -16.68 7.10
N ASP A 49 -7.54 -16.22 6.55
CA ASP A 49 -6.49 -17.07 5.98
C ASP A 49 -5.33 -17.28 6.96
N ILE A 50 -4.83 -18.52 6.98
CA ILE A 50 -3.70 -18.99 7.81
C ILE A 50 -2.40 -18.92 7.00
N SER A 51 -2.48 -18.81 5.68
CA SER A 51 -1.32 -18.82 4.80
C SER A 51 -0.40 -17.61 5.06
N ALA A 52 0.90 -17.82 4.83
CA ALA A 52 1.87 -16.76 4.97
C ALA A 52 1.84 -15.96 3.68
N HIS A 53 1.86 -14.63 3.80
CA HIS A 53 1.94 -13.77 2.63
C HIS A 53 3.15 -14.19 1.80
N HIS A 54 2.89 -14.76 0.63
CA HIS A 54 3.94 -15.02 -0.35
C HIS A 54 4.31 -13.68 -0.96
N ARG A 55 5.59 -13.35 -1.04
CA ARG A 55 6.00 -12.15 -1.77
C ARG A 55 5.50 -12.32 -3.20
N ALA A 56 4.68 -11.38 -3.67
CA ALA A 56 4.30 -11.34 -5.06
C ALA A 56 5.59 -11.20 -5.87
N VAL A 57 5.89 -12.20 -6.69
CA VAL A 57 6.93 -12.07 -7.69
C VAL A 57 6.33 -11.21 -8.79
N TYR A 58 6.97 -10.09 -9.10
CA TYR A 58 6.56 -9.27 -10.23
C TYR A 58 6.70 -10.10 -11.50
N GLN A 59 5.63 -10.15 -12.30
CA GLN A 59 5.72 -10.74 -13.63
C GLN A 59 6.75 -9.94 -14.44
N ARG A 60 7.59 -10.65 -15.19
CA ARG A 60 8.55 -10.00 -16.09
C ARG A 60 7.78 -9.26 -17.16
N ALA A 61 8.23 -8.05 -17.48
CA ALA A 61 7.61 -7.21 -18.49
C ALA A 61 7.88 -7.71 -19.92
N THR A 62 9.02 -8.38 -20.12
CA THR A 62 9.49 -8.88 -21.41
C THR A 62 9.49 -10.40 -21.44
N THR A 63 9.25 -10.95 -22.63
CA THR A 63 9.44 -12.38 -22.91
C THR A 63 10.90 -12.68 -23.23
N ALA A 64 11.30 -13.97 -23.16
CA ALA A 64 12.67 -14.37 -23.47
C ALA A 64 13.09 -14.02 -24.91
N GLU A 65 12.14 -14.07 -25.85
CA GLU A 65 12.37 -13.70 -27.25
C GLU A 65 12.60 -12.19 -27.39
N GLN A 66 11.84 -11.38 -26.65
CA GLN A 66 12.00 -9.93 -26.63
C GLN A 66 13.32 -9.52 -25.99
N ASP A 67 13.73 -10.18 -24.92
CA ASP A 67 15.04 -9.97 -24.30
C ASP A 67 16.17 -10.26 -25.31
N ALA A 68 16.07 -11.35 -26.08
CA ALA A 68 17.04 -11.67 -27.12
C ALA A 68 17.07 -10.61 -28.24
N ALA A 69 15.91 -10.10 -28.66
CA ALA A 69 15.82 -9.04 -29.66
C ALA A 69 16.40 -7.70 -29.15
N ILE A 70 16.16 -7.35 -27.88
CA ILE A 70 16.74 -6.18 -27.23
C ILE A 70 18.27 -6.31 -27.20
N VAL A 71 18.77 -7.47 -26.77
CA VAL A 71 20.22 -7.73 -26.72
C VAL A 71 20.85 -7.61 -28.11
N ALA A 72 20.29 -8.29 -29.12
CA ALA A 72 20.78 -8.21 -30.51
C ALA A 72 20.76 -6.78 -31.07
N THR A 73 19.74 -5.98 -30.71
CA THR A 73 19.64 -4.57 -31.15
C THR A 73 20.75 -3.71 -30.56
N HIS A 74 21.06 -3.90 -29.28
CA HIS A 74 22.14 -3.17 -28.59
C HIS A 74 23.53 -3.69 -28.99
N GLU A 75 23.66 -4.96 -29.33
CA GLU A 75 24.89 -5.52 -29.91
C GLU A 75 25.18 -4.94 -31.30
N ALA A 76 24.17 -4.83 -32.15
CA ALA A 76 24.31 -4.23 -33.48
C ALA A 76 24.56 -2.71 -33.41
N ASN A 77 23.91 -2.01 -32.48
CA ASN A 77 24.03 -0.57 -32.30
C ASN A 77 24.23 -0.20 -30.82
N PRO A 78 25.48 -0.16 -30.31
CA PRO A 78 25.77 0.09 -28.90
C PRO A 78 25.31 1.46 -28.36
N PHE A 79 25.05 2.42 -29.25
CA PHE A 79 24.59 3.77 -28.89
C PHE A 79 23.08 3.95 -29.01
N LYS A 80 22.32 2.91 -29.37
CA LYS A 80 20.85 3.01 -29.42
C LYS A 80 20.33 3.34 -28.01
N PRO A 81 19.51 4.39 -27.84
CA PRO A 81 19.05 4.76 -26.51
C PRO A 81 18.07 3.71 -25.97
N THR A 82 18.26 3.31 -24.71
CA THR A 82 17.40 2.32 -24.04
C THR A 82 15.93 2.74 -24.01
N ARG A 83 15.64 4.05 -24.05
CA ARG A 83 14.27 4.59 -24.11
C ARG A 83 13.50 4.12 -25.35
N GLU A 84 14.16 4.01 -26.49
CA GLU A 84 13.52 3.53 -27.72
C GLU A 84 13.17 2.06 -27.57
N THR A 85 14.14 1.22 -27.20
CA THR A 85 13.90 -0.22 -26.99
C THR A 85 12.87 -0.47 -25.88
N SER A 86 12.88 0.28 -24.78
CA SER A 86 11.90 0.08 -23.71
C SER A 86 10.49 0.54 -24.09
N SER A 87 10.36 1.52 -25.00
CA SER A 87 9.05 1.93 -25.52
C SER A 87 8.43 0.87 -26.42
N GLU A 88 9.25 0.25 -27.28
CA GLU A 88 8.86 -0.84 -28.19
C GLU A 88 8.34 -2.05 -27.41
N TYR A 89 9.05 -2.47 -26.35
CA TYR A 89 8.69 -3.66 -25.56
C TYR A 89 7.91 -3.38 -24.28
N SER A 90 7.36 -2.17 -24.12
CA SER A 90 6.54 -1.89 -22.94
C SER A 90 5.25 -2.71 -22.96
N ILE A 91 4.83 -3.22 -21.79
CA ILE A 91 3.58 -3.98 -21.61
C ILE A 91 2.38 -3.21 -22.21
N PHE A 92 2.39 -1.88 -22.10
CA PHE A 92 1.36 -1.01 -22.64
C PHE A 92 1.37 -0.89 -24.18
N ALA A 93 2.55 -1.00 -24.82
CA ALA A 93 2.66 -1.02 -26.28
C ALA A 93 2.13 -2.35 -26.84
N GLN A 94 2.45 -3.48 -26.21
CA GLN A 94 2.00 -4.80 -26.63
C GLN A 94 0.49 -4.99 -26.50
N ASN A 95 -0.14 -4.40 -25.47
CA ASN A 95 -1.59 -4.45 -25.30
C ASN A 95 -2.37 -3.60 -26.34
N ARG A 96 -1.69 -2.73 -27.11
CA ARG A 96 -2.33 -2.00 -28.23
C ARG A 96 -2.37 -2.80 -29.52
N GLU A 97 -1.39 -3.66 -29.74
CA GLU A 97 -1.31 -4.50 -30.94
C GLU A 97 -2.17 -5.76 -30.79
N ASN A 98 -2.21 -6.32 -29.57
CA ASN A 98 -3.09 -7.41 -29.21
C ASN A 98 -4.47 -6.85 -28.82
N ASN A 99 -5.37 -6.68 -29.79
CA ASN A 99 -6.78 -6.31 -29.57
C ASN A 99 -7.53 -7.37 -28.72
N ASN A 100 -7.24 -7.43 -27.42
CA ASN A 100 -8.10 -8.06 -26.42
C ASN A 100 -8.60 -6.95 -25.49
N ILE A 101 -9.81 -6.50 -25.79
CA ILE A 101 -10.61 -5.63 -24.95
C ILE A 101 -10.90 -6.37 -23.65
N PHE A 102 -10.22 -6.02 -22.56
CA PHE A 102 -10.77 -6.18 -21.23
C PHE A 102 -10.79 -4.81 -20.56
N LEU A 103 -12.01 -4.26 -20.46
CA LEU A 103 -12.30 -2.99 -19.83
C LEU A 103 -11.88 -3.03 -18.35
N GLY A 104 -10.84 -2.27 -18.02
CA GLY A 104 -10.32 -2.13 -16.67
C GLY A 104 -9.24 -1.05 -16.56
N PHE A 105 -9.61 0.20 -16.83
CA PHE A 105 -8.78 1.42 -16.68
C PHE A 105 -8.29 1.61 -15.22
N PRO A 106 -7.23 2.42 -14.91
CA PRO A 106 -7.06 3.74 -15.51
C PRO A 106 -5.66 4.20 -15.96
N ILE A 107 -5.72 4.98 -17.05
CA ILE A 107 -4.80 6.05 -17.42
C ILE A 107 -4.67 7.05 -16.26
N LEU A 108 -3.45 7.25 -15.78
CA LEU A 108 -3.07 8.51 -15.12
C LEU A 108 -2.44 9.42 -16.18
N ARG A 109 -3.27 10.30 -16.75
CA ARG A 109 -2.80 11.50 -17.43
C ARG A 109 -3.30 12.67 -16.60
N THR A 110 -2.33 13.39 -16.07
CA THR A 110 -2.48 14.67 -15.38
C THR A 110 -3.14 15.68 -16.31
N GLU A 111 -4.26 16.26 -15.91
CA GLU A 111 -4.60 17.68 -16.14
C GLU A 111 -5.91 18.04 -15.42
N THR A 112 -5.75 18.92 -14.43
CA THR A 112 -6.64 20.00 -14.01
C THR A 112 -8.15 19.88 -14.20
N GLN A 113 -8.83 19.86 -13.05
CA GLN A 113 -10.11 20.53 -12.75
C GLN A 113 -11.26 20.36 -13.74
N ASN A 114 -12.19 19.46 -13.40
CA ASN A 114 -13.60 19.86 -13.30
C ASN A 114 -14.35 18.90 -12.36
N PHE A 115 -14.83 19.46 -11.26
CA PHE A 115 -15.81 18.85 -10.38
C PHE A 115 -17.09 18.61 -11.18
N PHE A 116 -17.44 17.35 -11.43
CA PHE A 116 -18.82 16.98 -11.72
C PHE A 116 -19.14 15.67 -11.00
N TYR A 117 -19.92 15.79 -9.93
CA TYR A 117 -20.56 14.67 -9.25
C TYR A 117 -21.48 13.97 -10.25
N ILE A 118 -21.15 12.74 -10.63
CA ILE A 118 -22.13 11.82 -11.23
C ILE A 118 -22.48 10.78 -10.18
N ARG A 119 -23.60 11.09 -9.54
CA ARG A 119 -24.52 10.19 -8.85
C ARG A 119 -24.77 8.96 -9.73
N CYS A 120 -24.13 7.85 -9.40
CA CYS A 120 -24.53 6.54 -9.92
C CYS A 120 -24.90 5.66 -8.72
N GLY A 121 -26.20 5.42 -8.59
CA GLY A 121 -26.76 4.58 -7.55
C GLY A 121 -26.35 3.13 -7.78
N VAL A 122 -25.54 2.61 -6.88
CA VAL A 122 -25.46 1.17 -6.63
C VAL A 122 -25.73 1.01 -5.15
N SER A 123 -26.89 0.44 -4.85
CA SER A 123 -27.27 0.02 -3.51
C SER A 123 -26.37 -1.15 -3.12
N MET A 124 -25.17 -0.86 -2.62
CA MET A 124 -24.32 -1.86 -1.99
C MET A 124 -24.82 -2.11 -0.58
N GLU A 125 -25.40 -3.28 -0.39
CA GLU A 125 -25.73 -3.83 0.91
C GLU A 125 -24.43 -3.99 1.70
N MET A 126 -24.18 -3.03 2.58
CA MET A 126 -22.95 -2.94 3.35
C MET A 126 -23.13 -3.69 4.67
N ASP A 127 -22.30 -4.71 4.88
CA ASP A 127 -22.30 -5.57 6.07
C ASP A 127 -22.26 -4.77 7.39
N ARG A 128 -22.92 -5.32 8.41
CA ARG A 128 -23.12 -4.69 9.74
C ARG A 128 -21.80 -4.25 10.40
N SER A 129 -20.71 -4.98 10.16
CA SER A 129 -19.37 -4.67 10.67
C SER A 129 -18.75 -3.43 10.00
N SER A 130 -18.97 -3.28 8.68
CA SER A 130 -18.44 -2.16 7.89
C SER A 130 -19.12 -0.83 8.24
N LYS A 131 -20.41 -0.88 8.63
CA LYS A 131 -21.14 0.30 9.13
C LYS A 131 -20.62 0.81 10.47
N MET A 132 -20.15 -0.08 11.36
CA MET A 132 -19.54 0.33 12.63
C MET A 132 -18.17 0.98 12.42
N ILE A 133 -17.36 0.44 11.51
CA ILE A 133 -16.03 1.00 11.20
C ILE A 133 -16.17 2.40 10.59
N LEU A 134 -17.12 2.59 9.67
CA LEU A 134 -17.35 3.92 9.08
C LEU A 134 -17.79 4.95 10.13
N ARG A 135 -18.66 4.58 11.08
CA ARG A 135 -19.09 5.46 12.19
C ARG A 135 -17.96 5.79 13.16
N PHE A 136 -17.05 4.84 13.37
CA PHE A 136 -15.89 5.05 14.24
C PHE A 136 -14.87 5.99 13.59
N LEU A 137 -14.61 5.81 12.28
CA LEU A 137 -13.68 6.65 11.53
C LEU A 137 -14.19 8.08 11.37
N THR A 138 -15.48 8.29 11.09
CA THR A 138 -16.03 9.65 10.96
C THR A 138 -16.00 10.42 12.28
N SER A 139 -16.27 9.75 13.41
CA SER A 139 -16.14 10.35 14.75
C SER A 139 -14.68 10.69 15.09
N PHE A 140 -13.75 9.79 14.76
CA PHE A 140 -12.32 9.97 15.03
C PHE A 140 -11.71 11.12 14.22
N PHE A 141 -12.02 11.21 12.93
CA PHE A 141 -11.55 12.31 12.07
C PHE A 141 -12.15 13.66 12.48
N SER A 142 -13.41 13.71 12.92
CA SER A 142 -14.01 14.94 13.45
C SER A 142 -13.32 15.41 14.75
N LYS A 143 -12.89 14.47 15.61
CA LYS A 143 -12.15 14.79 16.84
C LYS A 143 -10.72 15.28 16.54
N LEU A 144 -10.07 14.72 15.52
CA LEU A 144 -8.72 15.13 15.11
C LEU A 144 -8.69 16.54 14.48
N ASN A 145 -9.69 16.90 13.67
CA ASN A 145 -9.78 18.25 13.11
C ASN A 145 -9.98 19.32 14.21
N SER A 146 -10.79 19.04 15.23
CA SER A 146 -10.97 19.92 16.42
C SER A 146 -9.68 20.17 17.22
N LEU A 147 -8.74 19.21 17.22
CA LEU A 147 -7.46 19.34 17.92
C LEU A 147 -6.40 20.07 17.08
N ARG A 148 -6.51 20.00 15.75
CA ARG A 148 -5.62 20.72 14.83
C ARG A 148 -5.93 22.22 14.80
N GLU A 149 -7.20 22.61 14.87
CA GLU A 149 -7.60 24.03 14.91
C GLU A 149 -7.18 24.76 16.19
N ARG A 150 -7.15 24.05 17.33
CA ARG A 150 -6.71 24.64 18.62
C ARG A 150 -5.21 24.97 18.69
N ARG A 151 -4.37 24.37 17.84
CA ARG A 151 -2.92 24.65 17.82
C ARG A 151 -2.54 25.85 16.96
N PHE A 152 -3.45 26.39 16.16
CA PHE A 152 -3.18 27.55 15.29
C PHE A 152 -3.53 28.90 15.93
N GLN A 153 -4.32 28.94 17.02
CA GLN A 153 -4.72 30.20 17.66
C GLN A 153 -3.83 30.65 18.83
N SER A 154 -2.86 29.85 19.30
CA SER A 154 -1.92 30.27 20.36
C SER A 154 -0.63 30.88 19.80
N GLY A 155 -0.72 31.61 18.69
CA GLY A 155 0.38 32.34 18.07
C GLY A 155 0.84 33.52 18.94
N LYS A 156 1.62 33.23 19.99
CA LYS A 156 2.53 34.22 20.58
C LYS A 156 3.68 34.41 19.59
N MET A 157 3.51 35.39 18.72
CA MET A 157 4.53 35.82 17.76
C MET A 157 5.59 36.62 18.54
N CYS A 158 6.71 35.99 18.87
CA CYS A 158 7.89 36.72 19.34
C CYS A 158 8.44 37.54 18.16
N PRO A 159 8.65 38.86 18.31
CA PRO A 159 9.28 39.64 17.26
C PRO A 159 10.73 39.19 17.06
N PRO A 160 11.23 39.16 15.81
CA PRO A 160 12.61 38.81 15.54
C PRO A 160 13.55 39.88 16.12
N PRO A 161 14.73 39.49 16.65
CA PRO A 161 15.70 40.44 17.17
C PRO A 161 16.29 41.31 16.03
N PRO A 162 16.65 42.58 16.32
CA PRO A 162 17.16 43.51 15.33
C PRO A 162 18.53 43.07 14.80
N VAL A 163 18.65 43.06 13.46
CA VAL A 163 19.90 42.80 12.74
C VAL A 163 20.84 43.99 12.94
N THR A 164 21.94 43.79 13.66
CA THR A 164 23.02 44.79 13.72
C THR A 164 24.03 44.51 12.60
N SER A 165 24.05 45.38 11.59
CA SER A 165 25.04 45.36 10.52
C SER A 165 26.39 45.85 11.04
N LYS A 166 27.31 44.95 11.40
CA LYS A 166 28.72 45.30 11.57
C LYS A 166 29.42 45.28 10.22
N ILE A 167 29.56 46.46 9.63
CA ILE A 167 30.48 46.74 8.52
C ILE A 167 31.90 46.55 9.07
N ARG A 168 32.64 45.57 8.56
CA ARG A 168 34.10 45.54 8.67
C ARG A 168 34.68 46.09 7.37
N LYS A 169 35.38 47.23 7.50
CA LYS A 169 36.39 47.68 6.54
C LYS A 169 37.64 46.82 6.70
#